data_AF-A0A7V6ALF0-F1
#
_entry.id   AF-A0A7V6ALF0-F1
#
_cell.length_a   1.000
_cell.length_b   1.000
_cell.length_c   1.000
_cell.angle_alpha   90.00
_cell.angle_beta   90.00
_cell.angle_gamma   90.00
#
_symmetry.space_group_name_H-M   'P 1'
#
loop_
_entity.id
_entity.type
_entity.pdbx_description
1 polymer ?
#
loop_
_entity_poly.entity_id
_entity_poly.type
_entity_poly.pdbx_seq_one_letter_code
_entity_poly.pdbx_strand_id
1 'polypeptide(L)'
;MHPAKQGETMKEQQASPEVNIHKQRPENASRFFILIRKTGRFFGKTAAYFFTGSVLLVLIFRFVNPPVTYLMIKRTMTQLTEKKPVKLQKKWVSLDHISPHLVQAVVAAEDNNFLFHRG
;
A
#
# COMPACT_ATOMS: atom_id res chain seq x y z
N MET A 1 -26.65 10.50 -92.44
CA MET A 1 -25.46 11.37 -92.46
C MET A 1 -25.25 11.91 -91.04
N HIS A 2 -24.36 11.29 -90.26
CA HIS A 2 -23.73 11.87 -89.05
C HIS A 2 -22.42 12.56 -89.51
N PRO A 3 -21.88 13.61 -88.84
CA PRO A 3 -21.21 13.53 -87.50
C PRO A 3 -21.49 14.75 -86.58
N ALA A 4 -21.64 14.63 -85.25
CA ALA A 4 -20.65 14.47 -84.17
C ALA A 4 -19.74 15.70 -83.88
N LYS A 5 -19.95 16.33 -82.70
CA LYS A 5 -18.97 16.78 -81.65
C LYS A 5 -19.64 17.85 -80.77
N GLN A 6 -19.87 17.66 -79.46
CA GLN A 6 -18.96 17.44 -78.32
C GLN A 6 -18.60 18.75 -77.60
N GLY A 7 -18.68 18.71 -76.27
CA GLY A 7 -18.60 19.82 -75.33
C GLY A 7 -19.87 19.84 -74.49
N GLU A 8 -20.11 18.90 -73.58
CA GLU A 8 -19.41 18.79 -72.28
C GLU A 8 -19.20 20.17 -71.64
N THR A 9 -19.51 20.27 -70.33
CA THR A 9 -19.64 21.50 -69.53
C THR A 9 -21.00 22.19 -69.79
N MET A 10 -21.99 22.20 -68.90
CA MET A 10 -21.93 22.45 -67.47
C MET A 10 -23.10 21.73 -66.77
N LYS A 11 -22.84 20.54 -66.21
CA LYS A 11 -23.64 19.96 -65.12
C LYS A 11 -22.86 20.06 -63.81
N GLU A 12 -22.11 21.14 -63.65
CA GLU A 12 -21.21 21.33 -62.55
C GLU A 12 -21.60 22.59 -61.80
N GLN A 13 -22.33 22.38 -60.71
CA GLN A 13 -22.13 23.03 -59.40
C GLN A 13 -23.39 22.86 -58.57
N GLN A 14 -23.66 21.61 -58.22
CA GLN A 14 -24.36 21.33 -56.96
C GLN A 14 -23.70 20.12 -56.29
N ALA A 15 -22.38 20.22 -56.11
CA ALA A 15 -21.68 19.39 -55.15
C ALA A 15 -21.95 20.01 -53.77
N SER A 16 -22.84 19.37 -53.02
CA SER A 16 -22.91 19.56 -51.56
C SER A 16 -21.50 19.40 -50.99
N PRO A 17 -21.07 20.22 -50.02
CA PRO A 17 -19.83 19.92 -49.32
C PRO A 17 -20.07 18.60 -48.58
N GLU A 18 -19.46 17.51 -49.05
CA GLU A 18 -19.30 16.31 -48.23
C GLU A 18 -18.52 16.74 -47.00
N VAL A 19 -19.25 17.09 -45.94
CA VAL A 19 -18.68 17.18 -44.62
C VAL A 19 -18.20 15.77 -44.32
N ASN A 20 -16.89 15.59 -44.42
CA ASN A 20 -16.25 14.33 -44.12
C ASN A 20 -16.39 14.07 -42.61
N ILE A 21 -17.50 13.43 -42.23
CA ILE A 21 -17.76 12.91 -40.88
C ILE A 21 -16.94 11.62 -40.68
N HIS A 22 -15.67 11.59 -41.07
CA HIS A 22 -14.74 10.68 -40.45
C HIS A 22 -14.51 11.17 -39.02
N LYS A 23 -15.42 10.71 -38.15
CA LYS A 23 -15.41 10.76 -36.69
C LYS A 23 -14.02 10.39 -36.20
N GLN A 24 -13.14 11.38 -36.06
CA GLN A 24 -11.86 11.24 -35.38
C GLN A 24 -12.18 10.84 -33.94
N ARG A 25 -12.13 9.54 -33.66
CA ARG A 25 -12.31 9.01 -32.31
C ARG A 25 -11.18 9.59 -31.46
N PRO A 26 -11.45 10.19 -30.29
CA PRO A 26 -10.41 10.78 -29.45
C PRO A 26 -9.41 9.69 -29.01
N GLU A 27 -8.27 9.60 -29.68
CA GLU A 27 -7.15 8.69 -29.39
C GLU A 27 -6.69 8.80 -27.93
N ASN A 28 -6.74 10.03 -27.40
CA ASN A 28 -6.44 10.40 -26.02
C ASN A 28 -7.38 9.76 -24.99
N ALA A 29 -8.67 9.57 -25.30
CA ALA A 29 -9.60 8.91 -24.38
C ALA A 29 -9.22 7.44 -24.17
N SER A 30 -8.90 6.73 -25.24
CA SER A 30 -8.50 5.31 -25.19
C SER A 30 -7.19 5.12 -24.40
N ARG A 31 -6.21 6.01 -24.60
CA ARG A 31 -4.95 6.00 -23.84
C ARG A 31 -5.16 6.25 -22.35
N PHE A 32 -6.08 7.15 -22.00
CA PHE A 32 -6.43 7.45 -20.61
C PHE A 32 -7.04 6.25 -19.88
N PHE A 33 -7.98 5.54 -20.50
CA PHE A 33 -8.55 4.31 -19.94
C PHE A 33 -7.51 3.20 -19.77
N ILE A 34 -6.58 3.04 -20.72
CA ILE A 34 -5.48 2.08 -20.62
C ILE A 34 -4.53 2.44 -19.47
N LEU A 35 -4.23 3.73 -19.30
CA LEU A 35 -3.34 4.21 -18.23
C LEU A 35 -3.97 4.00 -16.85
N ILE A 36 -5.25 4.36 -16.66
CA ILE A 36 -6.00 4.12 -15.42
C ILE A 36 -5.98 2.63 -15.06
N ARG A 37 -6.22 1.76 -16.04
CA ARG A 37 -6.24 0.30 -15.82
C ARG A 37 -4.85 -0.25 -15.45
N LYS A 38 -3.78 0.31 -16.01
CA LYS A 38 -2.40 -0.05 -15.66
C LYS A 38 -2.02 0.44 -14.27
N THR A 39 -2.33 1.69 -13.95
CA THR A 39 -2.07 2.31 -12.64
C THR A 39 -2.84 1.58 -11.53
N GLY A 40 -4.13 1.28 -11.73
CA GLY A 40 -4.92 0.51 -10.77
C GLY A 40 -4.34 -0.89 -10.50
N ARG A 41 -3.82 -1.57 -11.52
CA ARG A 41 -3.13 -2.87 -11.36
C ARG A 41 -1.83 -2.74 -10.57
N PHE A 42 -1.10 -1.63 -10.71
CA PHE A 42 0.10 -1.36 -9.91
C PHE A 42 -0.26 -1.14 -8.44
N PHE A 43 -1.20 -0.25 -8.15
CA PHE A 43 -1.66 0.00 -6.77
C PHE A 43 -2.19 -1.27 -6.10
N GLY A 44 -2.98 -2.08 -6.81
CA GLY A 44 -3.48 -3.35 -6.28
C GLY A 44 -2.36 -4.33 -5.94
N LYS A 45 -1.33 -4.45 -6.80
CA LYS A 45 -0.16 -5.28 -6.51
C LYS A 45 0.63 -4.75 -5.31
N THR A 46 0.88 -3.45 -5.24
CA THR A 46 1.59 -2.82 -4.11
C THR A 46 0.84 -3.04 -2.80
N ALA A 47 -0.49 -2.86 -2.79
CA ALA A 47 -1.33 -3.13 -1.62
C ALA A 47 -1.27 -4.60 -1.21
N ALA A 48 -1.31 -5.53 -2.19
CA ALA A 48 -1.20 -6.96 -1.92
C ALA A 48 0.18 -7.34 -1.34
N TYR A 49 1.28 -6.79 -1.88
CA TYR A 49 2.61 -7.00 -1.33
C TYR A 49 2.76 -6.43 0.07
N PHE A 50 2.22 -5.23 0.32
CA PHE A 50 2.23 -4.62 1.64
C PHE A 50 1.46 -5.46 2.66
N PHE A 51 0.25 -5.90 2.32
CA PHE A 51 -0.57 -6.74 3.19
C PHE A 51 0.06 -8.10 3.44
N THR A 52 0.58 -8.74 2.39
CA THR A 52 1.26 -10.03 2.54
C THR A 52 2.52 -9.89 3.39
N GLY A 53 3.32 -8.85 3.16
CA GLY A 53 4.51 -8.56 3.96
C GLY A 53 4.20 -8.27 5.42
N SER A 54 3.13 -7.52 5.72
CA SER A 54 2.73 -7.22 7.10
C SER A 54 2.28 -8.48 7.84
N VAL A 55 1.49 -9.34 7.19
CA VAL A 55 1.06 -10.62 7.76
C VAL A 55 2.27 -11.54 7.99
N LEU A 56 3.19 -11.65 7.02
CA LEU A 56 4.41 -12.44 7.18
C LEU A 56 5.25 -11.95 8.37
N LEU A 57 5.38 -10.62 8.55
CA LEU A 57 6.13 -10.05 9.65
C LEU A 57 5.52 -10.46 11.01
N VAL A 58 4.19 -10.41 11.14
CA VAL A 58 3.49 -10.85 12.35
C VAL A 58 3.70 -12.35 12.59
N LEU A 59 3.66 -13.17 11.54
CA LEU A 59 3.92 -14.61 11.65
C LEU A 59 5.36 -14.90 12.11
N ILE A 60 6.36 -14.15 11.62
CA ILE A 60 7.75 -14.29 12.07
C ILE A 60 7.86 -13.95 13.57
N PHE A 61 7.29 -12.82 13.99
CA PHE A 61 7.34 -12.38 15.39
C PHE A 61 6.45 -13.20 16.33
N ARG A 62 5.55 -14.04 15.79
CA ARG A 62 4.81 -15.01 16.61
C ARG A 62 5.70 -16.09 17.21
N PHE A 63 6.76 -16.48 16.49
CA PHE A 63 7.66 -17.57 16.89
C PHE A 63 8.99 -17.06 17.45
N VAL A 64 9.46 -15.90 16.97
CA VAL A 64 10.73 -15.31 17.38
C VAL A 64 10.47 -14.02 18.14
N ASN A 65 10.97 -13.94 19.37
CA ASN A 65 10.94 -12.70 20.14
C ASN A 65 11.62 -11.56 19.35
N PRO A 66 11.03 -10.36 19.28
CA PRO A 66 11.64 -9.25 18.56
C PRO A 66 13.04 -8.96 19.16
N PRO A 67 14.10 -8.91 18.31
CA PRO A 67 15.46 -8.73 18.78
C PRO A 67 15.66 -7.34 19.40
N VAL A 68 14.94 -6.34 18.88
CA VAL A 68 14.97 -4.95 19.35
C VAL A 68 13.55 -4.45 19.51
N THR A 69 13.27 -3.79 20.63
CA THR A 69 12.01 -3.10 20.88
C THR A 69 12.26 -1.63 21.16
N TYR A 70 11.23 -0.80 20.99
CA TYR A 70 11.33 0.64 21.27
C TYR A 70 11.82 0.94 22.71
N LEU A 71 11.36 0.17 23.70
CA LEU A 71 11.80 0.32 25.09
C LEU A 71 13.31 0.04 25.26
N MET A 72 13.85 -0.95 24.52
CA MET A 72 15.27 -1.27 24.55
C MET A 72 16.09 -0.11 23.99
N ILE A 73 15.65 0.48 22.87
CA ILE A 73 16.28 1.66 22.27
C ILE A 73 16.26 2.84 23.25
N LYS A 74 15.08 3.15 23.82
CA LYS A 74 14.93 4.26 24.78
C LYS A 74 15.89 4.10 25.97
N ARG A 75 15.95 2.91 26.57
CA ARG A 75 16.85 2.63 27.69
C ARG A 75 18.32 2.76 27.31
N THR A 76 18.70 2.25 26.13
CA THR A 76 20.07 2.40 25.63
C THR A 76 20.42 3.88 25.44
N MET A 77 19.56 4.67 24.80
CA MET A 77 19.77 6.12 24.63
C MET A 77 19.94 6.83 25.97
N THR A 78 19.13 6.51 26.98
CA THR A 78 19.26 7.06 28.34
C THR A 78 20.61 6.69 28.98
N GLN A 79 21.06 5.44 28.82
CA GLN A 79 22.36 5.01 29.35
C GLN A 79 23.52 5.76 28.68
N LEU A 80 23.44 6.01 27.37
CA LEU A 80 24.42 6.81 26.64
C LEU A 80 24.47 8.25 27.17
N THR A 81 23.31 8.89 27.33
CA THR A 81 23.24 10.28 27.84
C THR A 81 23.79 10.41 29.26
N GLU A 82 23.61 9.37 30.08
CA GLU A 82 24.08 9.32 31.47
C GLU A 82 25.53 8.83 31.62
N LYS A 83 26.25 8.60 30.50
CA LYS A 83 27.62 8.03 30.48
C LYS A 83 27.74 6.68 31.23
N LYS A 84 26.65 5.93 31.32
CA LYS A 84 26.62 4.59 31.92
C LYS A 84 27.06 3.56 30.87
N PRO A 85 27.67 2.43 31.28
CA PRO A 85 27.98 1.36 30.34
C PRO A 85 26.69 0.82 29.74
N VAL A 86 26.65 0.75 28.40
CA VAL A 86 25.50 0.25 27.66
C VAL A 86 25.34 -1.24 27.96
N LYS A 87 24.32 -1.57 28.75
CA LYS A 87 24.02 -2.96 29.12
C LYS A 87 22.55 -3.24 28.86
N LEU A 88 22.32 -4.09 27.88
CA LEU A 88 21.01 -4.65 27.58
C LEU A 88 20.85 -5.96 28.35
N GLN A 89 20.49 -5.89 29.63
CA GLN A 89 20.22 -7.09 30.43
C GLN A 89 18.77 -7.53 30.22
N LYS A 90 18.60 -8.76 29.71
CA LYS A 90 17.30 -9.38 29.48
C LYS A 90 17.39 -10.84 29.91
N LYS A 91 16.73 -11.18 31.02
CA LYS A 91 16.60 -12.56 31.50
C LYS A 91 15.13 -12.94 31.45
N TRP A 92 14.79 -13.88 30.57
CA TRP A 92 13.47 -14.48 30.57
C TRP A 92 13.40 -15.54 31.66
N VAL A 93 12.33 -15.49 32.45
CA VAL A 93 12.08 -16.41 33.57
C VAL A 93 10.63 -16.85 33.47
N SER A 94 10.33 -18.14 33.70
CA SER A 94 8.93 -18.61 33.72
C SER A 94 8.17 -17.95 34.88
N LEU A 95 6.87 -17.73 34.69
CA LEU A 95 5.99 -17.17 35.73
C LEU A 95 6.02 -17.99 37.02
N ASP A 96 6.20 -19.31 36.93
CA ASP A 96 6.24 -20.21 38.10
C ASP A 96 7.45 -19.94 39.02
N HIS A 97 8.48 -19.27 38.51
CA HIS A 97 9.66 -18.87 39.27
C HIS A 97 9.58 -17.43 39.80
N ILE A 98 8.43 -16.77 39.64
CA ILE A 98 8.19 -15.40 40.12
C ILE A 98 7.21 -15.47 41.29
N SER A 99 7.47 -14.69 42.34
CA SER A 99 6.55 -14.59 43.48
C SER A 99 5.16 -14.14 43.03
N PRO A 100 4.07 -14.83 43.43
CA PRO A 100 2.70 -14.44 43.08
C PRO A 100 2.35 -13.01 43.49
N HIS A 101 2.91 -12.52 44.61
CA HIS A 101 2.69 -11.15 45.09
C HIS A 101 3.24 -10.09 44.14
N LEU A 102 4.37 -10.36 43.48
CA LEU A 102 4.94 -9.44 42.50
C LEU A 102 4.05 -9.34 41.26
N VAL A 103 3.55 -10.48 40.78
CA VAL A 103 2.61 -10.52 39.65
C VAL A 103 1.35 -9.71 39.97
N GLN A 104 0.77 -9.91 41.15
CA GLN A 104 -0.39 -9.15 41.62
C GLN A 104 -0.11 -7.64 41.71
N ALA A 105 1.04 -7.25 42.27
CA ALA A 105 1.41 -5.83 42.39
C ALA A 105 1.56 -5.15 41.02
N VAL A 106 2.16 -5.83 40.04
CA VAL A 106 2.32 -5.30 38.67
C VAL A 106 0.97 -5.18 37.97
N VAL A 107 0.11 -6.21 38.06
CA VAL A 107 -1.23 -6.17 37.48
C VAL A 107 -2.04 -5.01 38.09
N ALA A 108 -2.02 -4.85 39.41
CA ALA A 108 -2.75 -3.76 40.07
C ALA A 108 -2.22 -2.36 39.73
N ALA A 109 -0.91 -2.24 39.44
CA ALA A 109 -0.28 -0.98 39.09
C ALA A 109 -0.49 -0.56 37.62
N GLU A 110 -0.52 -1.54 36.69
CA GLU A 110 -0.57 -1.28 35.25
C GLU A 110 -1.99 -1.47 34.66
N ASP A 111 -2.69 -2.54 35.04
CA ASP A 111 -4.00 -2.89 34.49
C ASP A 111 -4.86 -3.69 35.48
N ASN A 112 -5.68 -2.99 36.27
CA ASN A 112 -6.62 -3.61 37.20
C ASN A 112 -7.67 -4.52 36.53
N ASN A 113 -7.95 -4.30 35.25
CA ASN A 113 -8.95 -5.07 34.52
C ASN A 113 -8.37 -6.30 33.82
N PHE A 114 -7.07 -6.56 33.96
CA PHE A 114 -6.32 -7.59 33.23
C PHE A 114 -7.00 -8.97 33.18
N LEU A 115 -7.64 -9.37 34.29
CA LEU A 115 -8.29 -10.68 34.42
C LEU A 115 -9.63 -10.78 33.68
N PHE A 116 -10.24 -9.67 33.31
CA PHE A 116 -11.60 -9.62 32.77
C PHE A 116 -11.66 -9.26 31.28
N HIS A 117 -10.58 -8.75 30.70
CA HIS A 117 -10.50 -8.49 29.27
C HIS A 117 -9.82 -9.62 28.50
N ARG A 118 -10.02 -9.68 27.18
CA ARG A 118 -9.44 -10.68 26.29
C ARG A 118 -8.33 -10.07 25.44
N GLY A 119 -7.26 -9.66 26.11
CA GLY A 119 -6.14 -8.94 25.51
C GLY A 119 -6.41 -7.45 25.36
#